data_AF-A0A1V5FZJ6-F1
#
_entry.id   AF-A0A1V5FZJ6-F1
#
_cell.length_a   1.000
_cell.length_b   1.000
_cell.length_c   1.000
_cell.angle_alpha   90.00
_cell.angle_beta   90.00
_cell.angle_gamma   90.00
#
_symmetry.space_group_name_H-M   'P 1'
#
loop_
_entity.id
_entity.type
_entity.pdbx_description
1 polymer ?
#
loop_
_entity_poly.entity_id
_entity_poly.type
_entity_poly.pdbx_seq_one_letter_code
_entity_poly.pdbx_strand_id
1 'polypeptide(L)'
;MHSHQFTVQPNLEVLAPPDLALPDLYTLCHFCDVVSVDVMTTLEITKSSLRAAMDVGLTGEEIIAFLENGSYIPLPETVRNLVAECSSKHGEVAMGFAGGYIHVSDRALLEEIRSHRRVQECVKSVVGDSLIVLTPRTDLQRLAKELRKSGFMPRVDSESVQEVDDGAFHVRLAPEELLDLLGILKFLTQIEEDMGEAFAREKARPLLERLQPDPTSRINYSEYAETIARSLLRRYRTARKKQIDDAAGRYKSQLARLLTSGGSVIDQRPPFEGPNPAAQVEDVRRLIEYAIDNESRVEIAYRHLKNGPIRDTIEPESIRREKVYAFSNDRDGPAAFALKRIRKAKLLV
;
A
#
# COMPACT_ATOMS: atom_id res chain seq x y z
N MET A 1 8.16 -24.99 43.88
CA MET A 1 8.05 -23.54 43.65
C MET A 1 6.62 -23.31 43.23
N HIS A 2 5.78 -22.77 44.11
CA HIS A 2 4.34 -22.70 43.87
C HIS A 2 4.06 -21.62 42.81
N SER A 3 3.39 -22.03 41.74
CA SER A 3 2.99 -21.18 40.62
C SER A 3 1.95 -20.17 41.08
N HIS A 4 2.31 -18.91 41.22
CA HIS A 4 1.35 -17.83 41.45
C HIS A 4 0.76 -17.43 40.09
N GLN A 5 -0.29 -18.13 39.68
CA GLN A 5 -0.99 -17.93 38.41
C GLN A 5 -2.13 -16.93 38.57
N PHE A 6 -2.40 -16.13 37.53
CA PHE A 6 -3.60 -15.28 37.47
C PHE A 6 -4.74 -16.02 36.77
N THR A 7 -5.95 -15.47 36.78
CA THR A 7 -7.11 -16.05 36.08
C THR A 7 -7.65 -15.10 35.03
N VAL A 8 -7.75 -15.55 33.78
CA VAL A 8 -8.34 -14.76 32.69
C VAL A 8 -9.78 -15.21 32.43
N GLN A 9 -10.72 -14.27 32.49
CA GLN A 9 -12.15 -14.55 32.42
C GLN A 9 -12.77 -14.22 31.04
N PRO A 10 -13.90 -14.84 30.66
CA PRO A 10 -14.55 -14.61 29.36
C PRO A 10 -15.08 -13.19 29.14
N ASN A 11 -15.25 -12.42 30.23
CA ASN A 11 -15.64 -11.00 30.22
C ASN A 11 -14.43 -10.06 30.07
N LEU A 12 -13.24 -10.58 29.72
CA LEU A 12 -11.98 -9.84 29.53
C LEU A 12 -11.30 -9.35 30.81
N GLU A 13 -11.80 -9.76 31.98
CA GLU A 13 -11.14 -9.46 33.25
C GLU A 13 -9.99 -10.44 33.52
N VAL A 14 -8.89 -9.91 34.07
CA VAL A 14 -7.76 -10.67 34.59
C VAL A 14 -7.70 -10.45 36.10
N LEU A 15 -7.87 -11.54 36.84
CA LEU A 15 -7.78 -11.54 38.29
C LEU A 15 -6.36 -11.96 38.71
N ALA A 16 -5.62 -11.01 39.28
CA ALA A 16 -4.26 -11.21 39.75
C ALA A 16 -4.22 -11.31 41.29
N PRO A 17 -3.77 -12.45 41.86
CA PRO A 17 -3.69 -12.61 43.31
C PRO A 17 -2.55 -11.76 43.92
N PRO A 18 -2.59 -11.47 45.23
CA PRO A 18 -1.63 -10.57 45.88
C PRO A 18 -0.21 -11.14 45.95
N ASP A 19 -0.06 -12.46 45.81
CA ASP A 19 1.21 -13.19 45.75
C ASP A 19 1.73 -13.39 44.31
N LEU A 20 1.03 -12.84 43.29
CA LEU A 20 1.52 -12.84 41.92
C LEU A 20 2.90 -12.19 41.85
N ALA A 21 3.81 -12.81 41.12
CA ALA A 21 5.15 -12.28 40.95
C ALA A 21 5.09 -10.88 40.32
N LEU A 22 5.79 -9.92 40.92
CA LEU A 22 5.80 -8.53 40.46
C LEU A 22 6.12 -8.37 38.96
N PRO A 23 7.06 -9.14 38.35
CA PRO A 23 7.29 -9.10 36.91
C PRO A 23 6.06 -9.47 36.07
N ASP A 24 5.27 -10.44 36.51
CA ASP A 24 4.06 -10.89 35.78
C ASP A 24 2.97 -9.83 35.90
N LEU A 25 2.78 -9.25 37.09
CA LEU A 25 1.86 -8.14 37.30
C LEU A 25 2.26 -6.91 36.46
N TYR A 26 3.55 -6.58 36.43
CA TYR A 26 4.08 -5.48 35.62
C TYR A 26 3.82 -5.74 34.12
N THR A 27 4.03 -6.97 33.65
CA THR A 27 3.76 -7.36 32.27
C THR A 27 2.27 -7.26 31.94
N LEU A 28 1.37 -7.69 32.83
CA LEU A 28 -0.08 -7.51 32.64
C LEU A 28 -0.45 -6.04 32.47
N CYS A 29 0.13 -5.14 33.25
CA CYS A 29 -0.11 -3.70 33.16
C CYS A 29 0.34 -3.07 31.82
N HIS A 30 1.15 -3.75 31.00
CA HIS A 30 1.50 -3.24 29.67
C HIS A 30 0.34 -3.32 28.69
N PHE A 31 -0.57 -4.27 28.87
CA PHE A 31 -1.66 -4.52 27.91
C PHE A 31 -3.04 -4.68 28.56
N CYS A 32 -3.16 -4.42 29.86
CA CYS A 32 -4.43 -4.35 30.60
C CYS A 32 -4.57 -3.02 31.34
N ASP A 33 -5.80 -2.55 31.51
CA ASP A 33 -6.15 -1.40 32.35
C ASP A 33 -6.42 -1.88 33.79
N VAL A 34 -5.99 -1.11 34.80
CA VAL A 34 -6.26 -1.45 36.22
C VAL A 34 -7.66 -0.98 36.60
N VAL A 35 -8.53 -1.91 37.00
CA VAL A 35 -9.90 -1.61 37.44
C VAL A 35 -9.97 -1.40 38.95
N SER A 36 -9.38 -2.32 39.72
CA SER A 36 -9.32 -2.23 41.18
C SER A 36 -8.08 -2.92 41.75
N VAL A 37 -7.65 -2.46 42.92
CA VAL A 37 -6.52 -3.01 43.68
C VAL A 37 -6.98 -3.26 45.11
N ASP A 38 -7.63 -4.39 45.32
CA ASP A 38 -8.17 -4.81 46.63
C ASP A 38 -7.46 -6.08 47.12
N VAL A 39 -8.22 -7.09 47.58
CA VAL A 39 -7.70 -8.42 47.96
C VAL A 39 -7.15 -9.17 46.74
N MET A 40 -7.73 -8.92 45.58
CA MET A 40 -7.26 -9.39 44.28
C MET A 40 -7.27 -8.20 43.33
N THR A 41 -6.17 -7.99 42.61
CA THR A 41 -6.09 -6.92 41.62
C THR A 41 -6.91 -7.34 40.41
N THR A 42 -7.90 -6.52 40.05
CA THR A 42 -8.72 -6.73 38.86
C THR A 42 -8.20 -5.84 37.75
N LEU A 43 -7.82 -6.45 36.64
CA LEU A 43 -7.35 -5.82 35.42
C LEU A 43 -8.34 -6.12 34.31
N GLU A 44 -8.45 -5.25 33.31
CA GLU A 44 -9.33 -5.44 32.15
C GLU A 44 -8.53 -5.36 30.85
N ILE A 45 -8.72 -6.33 29.96
CA ILE A 45 -8.16 -6.31 28.62
C ILE A 45 -9.10 -5.50 27.72
N THR A 46 -8.67 -4.32 27.28
CA THR A 46 -9.45 -3.45 26.39
C THR A 46 -8.80 -3.33 25.01
N LYS A 47 -9.56 -2.93 23.99
CA LYS A 47 -8.98 -2.61 22.66
C LYS A 47 -7.95 -1.49 22.77
N SER A 48 -8.15 -0.54 23.69
CA SER A 48 -7.23 0.57 23.94
C SER A 48 -5.91 0.12 24.55
N SER A 49 -5.95 -0.76 25.57
CA SER A 49 -4.77 -1.27 26.26
C SER A 49 -3.93 -2.16 25.33
N LEU A 50 -4.57 -3.06 24.58
CA LEU A 50 -3.92 -3.89 23.57
C LEU A 50 -3.25 -3.05 22.47
N ARG A 51 -3.94 -2.02 21.97
CA ARG A 51 -3.36 -1.10 20.98
C ARG A 51 -2.13 -0.38 21.54
N ALA A 52 -2.21 0.13 22.77
CA ALA A 52 -1.09 0.83 23.40
C ALA A 52 0.13 -0.09 23.55
N ALA A 53 -0.08 -1.35 23.92
CA ALA A 53 0.96 -2.36 23.98
C ALA A 53 1.59 -2.62 22.59
N MET A 54 0.77 -2.74 21.55
CA MET A 54 1.23 -2.94 20.17
C MET A 54 1.95 -1.70 19.61
N ASP A 55 1.55 -0.49 20.00
CA ASP A 55 2.22 0.75 19.61
C ASP A 55 3.68 0.81 20.13
N VAL A 56 3.97 0.17 21.27
CA VAL A 56 5.33 0.07 21.84
C VAL A 56 6.07 -1.21 21.44
N GLY A 57 5.50 -2.00 20.54
CA GLY A 57 6.17 -3.14 19.90
C GLY A 57 5.77 -4.52 20.40
N LEU A 58 4.81 -4.65 21.32
CA LEU A 58 4.34 -5.95 21.80
C LEU A 58 3.44 -6.63 20.75
N THR A 59 3.71 -7.88 20.40
CA THR A 59 2.92 -8.61 19.39
C THR A 59 1.74 -9.35 20.00
N GLY A 60 0.70 -9.61 19.20
CA GLY A 60 -0.44 -10.43 19.64
C GLY A 60 -0.04 -11.84 20.06
N GLU A 61 0.95 -12.42 19.37
CA GLU A 61 1.50 -13.74 19.71
C GLU A 61 2.18 -13.74 21.08
N GLU A 62 2.99 -12.72 21.37
CA GLU A 62 3.62 -12.55 22.70
C GLU A 62 2.58 -12.37 23.81
N ILE A 63 1.53 -11.57 23.55
CA ILE A 63 0.42 -11.37 24.50
C ILE A 63 -0.30 -12.70 24.78
N ILE A 64 -0.65 -13.46 23.74
CA ILE A 64 -1.33 -14.75 23.90
C ILE A 64 -0.44 -15.75 24.63
N ALA A 65 0.83 -15.86 24.24
CA ALA A 65 1.78 -16.78 24.87
C ALA A 65 1.97 -16.45 26.37
N PHE A 66 2.07 -15.17 26.72
CA PHE A 66 2.15 -14.74 28.12
C PHE A 66 0.90 -15.12 28.90
N LEU A 67 -0.29 -14.85 28.36
CA LEU A 67 -1.56 -15.18 29.00
C LEU A 67 -1.76 -16.70 29.16
N GLU A 68 -1.38 -17.50 28.17
CA GLU A 68 -1.45 -18.97 28.25
C GLU A 68 -0.51 -19.56 29.31
N ASN A 69 0.69 -19.01 29.44
CA ASN A 69 1.67 -19.50 30.41
C ASN A 69 1.34 -19.08 31.85
N GLY A 70 0.76 -17.89 32.02
CA GLY A 70 0.47 -17.32 33.35
C GLY A 70 -0.93 -17.61 33.89
N SER A 71 -1.89 -17.99 33.04
CA SER A 71 -3.27 -18.25 33.48
C SER A 71 -3.44 -19.63 34.13
N TYR A 72 -4.18 -19.67 35.24
CA TYR A 72 -4.57 -20.90 35.94
C TYR A 72 -5.55 -21.75 35.12
N ILE A 73 -6.38 -21.11 34.29
CA ILE A 73 -7.35 -21.75 33.41
C ILE A 73 -6.99 -21.54 31.94
N PRO A 74 -7.44 -22.42 31.03
CA PRO A 74 -7.29 -22.20 29.60
C PRO A 74 -7.86 -20.85 29.18
N LEU A 75 -7.13 -20.14 28.32
CA LEU A 75 -7.50 -18.80 27.87
C LEU A 75 -8.85 -18.82 27.12
N PRO A 76 -9.85 -18.01 27.53
CA PRO A 76 -11.14 -17.94 26.86
C PRO A 76 -11.04 -17.50 25.39
N GLU A 77 -11.91 -18.06 24.55
CA GLU A 77 -11.95 -17.76 23.12
C GLU A 77 -12.26 -16.28 22.84
N THR A 78 -13.03 -15.62 23.71
CA THR A 78 -13.29 -14.17 23.64
C THR A 78 -12.00 -13.35 23.65
N VAL A 79 -11.04 -13.73 24.49
CA VAL A 79 -9.76 -13.03 24.63
C VAL A 79 -8.88 -13.29 23.41
N ARG A 80 -8.80 -14.55 22.96
CA ARG A 80 -8.06 -14.92 21.73
C ARG A 80 -8.54 -14.12 20.53
N ASN A 81 -9.86 -14.07 20.34
CA ASN A 81 -10.46 -13.33 19.23
C ASN A 81 -10.22 -11.83 19.33
N LEU A 82 -10.29 -11.25 20.53
CA LEU A 82 -10.01 -9.83 20.73
C LEU A 82 -8.55 -9.48 20.38
N VAL A 83 -7.60 -10.27 20.86
CA VAL A 83 -6.17 -10.05 20.55
C VAL A 83 -5.91 -10.23 19.06
N ALA A 84 -6.46 -11.28 18.45
CA ALA A 84 -6.33 -11.52 17.00
C ALA A 84 -6.94 -10.40 16.16
N GLU A 85 -8.13 -9.90 16.53
CA GLU A 85 -8.77 -8.76 15.85
C GLU A 85 -7.89 -7.50 15.95
N CYS A 86 -7.38 -7.20 17.16
CA CYS A 86 -6.52 -6.05 17.40
C CYS A 86 -5.20 -6.15 16.62
N SER A 87 -4.56 -7.32 16.62
CA SER A 87 -3.32 -7.55 15.88
C SER A 87 -3.52 -7.46 14.37
N SER A 88 -4.65 -7.94 13.84
CA SER A 88 -4.94 -7.82 12.41
C SER A 88 -5.15 -6.37 11.99
N LYS A 89 -5.81 -5.56 12.82
CA LYS A 89 -6.15 -4.16 12.50
C LYS A 89 -5.02 -3.18 12.82
N HIS A 90 -4.12 -3.53 13.73
CA HIS A 90 -3.01 -2.67 14.13
C HIS A 90 -2.09 -2.41 12.94
N GLY A 91 -1.82 -1.13 12.66
CA GLY A 91 -0.94 -0.73 11.56
C GLY A 91 -1.57 -0.78 10.16
N GLU A 92 -2.82 -1.24 9.99
CA GLU A 92 -3.56 -1.11 8.72
C GLU A 92 -3.74 0.37 8.34
N VAL A 93 -3.81 1.23 9.34
CA VAL A 93 -3.83 2.68 9.22
C VAL A 93 -2.69 3.25 10.05
N ALA A 94 -1.75 3.91 9.41
CA ALA A 94 -0.69 4.67 10.06
C ALA A 94 -0.88 6.16 9.76
N MET A 95 -0.65 7.01 10.74
CA MET A 95 -0.72 8.46 10.58
C MET A 95 0.53 9.09 11.17
N GLY A 96 1.05 10.12 10.53
CA GLY A 96 2.26 10.76 11.00
C GLY A 96 2.35 12.23 10.66
N PHE A 97 3.34 12.86 11.27
CA PHE A 97 3.56 14.29 11.21
C PHE A 97 4.56 14.59 10.09
N ALA A 98 4.06 15.10 8.96
CA ALA A 98 4.86 15.68 7.86
C ALA A 98 4.00 16.73 7.11
N GLY A 99 3.29 17.58 7.87
CA GLY A 99 2.09 18.28 7.40
C GLY A 99 0.81 17.43 7.47
N GLY A 100 0.87 16.32 8.22
CA GLY A 100 -0.18 15.31 8.36
C GLY A 100 -0.27 14.36 7.17
N TYR A 101 -0.19 13.07 7.42
CA TYR A 101 -0.51 12.04 6.42
C TYR A 101 -1.24 10.86 7.05
N ILE A 102 -1.93 10.10 6.21
CA ILE A 102 -2.48 8.78 6.52
C ILE A 102 -1.94 7.81 5.48
N HIS A 103 -1.18 6.82 5.93
CA HIS A 103 -0.79 5.67 5.15
C HIS A 103 -1.72 4.51 5.48
N VAL A 104 -2.16 3.76 4.46
CA VAL A 104 -3.00 2.58 4.62
C VAL A 104 -2.35 1.36 3.99
N SER A 105 -2.74 0.17 4.45
CA SER A 105 -2.22 -1.10 3.94
C SER A 105 -2.60 -1.37 2.47
N ASP A 106 -3.81 -0.96 2.04
CA ASP A 106 -4.28 -1.19 0.68
C ASP A 106 -5.26 -0.13 0.15
N ARG A 107 -5.59 -0.24 -1.14
CA ARG A 107 -6.47 0.68 -1.86
C ARG A 107 -7.91 0.66 -1.40
N ALA A 108 -8.45 -0.50 -1.01
CA ALA A 108 -9.83 -0.59 -0.56
C ALA A 108 -10.00 0.18 0.75
N LEU A 109 -9.06 0.01 1.67
CA LEU A 109 -9.00 0.76 2.92
C LEU A 109 -8.78 2.26 2.68
N LEU A 110 -7.98 2.64 1.67
CA LEU A 110 -7.82 4.05 1.29
C LEU A 110 -9.16 4.70 0.96
N GLU A 111 -9.95 4.06 0.10
CA GLU A 111 -11.24 4.60 -0.33
C GLU A 111 -12.24 4.64 0.84
N GLU A 112 -12.21 3.65 1.73
CA GLU A 112 -13.03 3.64 2.94
C GLU A 112 -12.69 4.82 3.87
N ILE A 113 -11.40 5.01 4.20
CA ILE A 113 -10.95 6.12 5.04
C ILE A 113 -11.22 7.47 4.37
N ARG A 114 -10.99 7.58 3.06
CA ARG A 114 -11.29 8.79 2.29
C ARG A 114 -12.79 9.11 2.23
N SER A 115 -13.67 8.11 2.40
CA SER A 115 -15.12 8.34 2.46
C SER A 115 -15.56 8.93 3.80
N HIS A 116 -14.72 8.87 4.83
CA HIS A 116 -15.03 9.40 6.15
C HIS A 116 -15.06 10.94 6.13
N ARG A 117 -16.19 11.53 6.52
CA ARG A 117 -16.42 12.98 6.46
C ARG A 117 -15.32 13.79 7.13
N ARG A 118 -14.81 13.34 8.29
CA ARG A 118 -13.74 14.05 9.02
C ARG A 118 -12.40 14.00 8.30
N VAL A 119 -12.13 12.92 7.57
CA VAL A 119 -10.92 12.81 6.74
C VAL A 119 -11.06 13.73 5.54
N GLN A 120 -12.21 13.74 4.86
CA GLN A 120 -12.48 14.59 3.69
C GLN A 120 -12.23 16.07 3.95
N GLU A 121 -12.61 16.57 5.13
CA GLU A 121 -12.40 17.96 5.55
C GLU A 121 -10.90 18.34 5.61
N CYS A 122 -10.01 17.37 5.74
CA CYS A 122 -8.57 17.57 5.95
C CYS A 122 -7.71 17.05 4.78
N VAL A 123 -8.26 16.45 3.73
CA VAL A 123 -7.47 15.93 2.61
C VAL A 123 -6.93 17.05 1.75
N LYS A 124 -5.61 17.07 1.57
CA LYS A 124 -4.90 17.96 0.63
C LYS A 124 -4.70 17.28 -0.73
N SER A 125 -4.27 16.02 -0.74
CA SER A 125 -4.05 15.23 -1.96
C SER A 125 -3.96 13.75 -1.64
N VAL A 126 -4.16 12.89 -2.64
CA VAL A 126 -3.92 11.44 -2.54
C VAL A 126 -2.73 11.08 -3.44
N VAL A 127 -1.82 10.25 -2.93
CA VAL A 127 -0.62 9.80 -3.63
C VAL A 127 -0.67 8.29 -3.77
N GLY A 128 -0.74 7.81 -5.01
CA GLY A 128 -0.85 6.39 -5.32
C GLY A 128 -2.12 5.75 -4.72
N ASP A 129 -1.97 4.51 -4.26
CA ASP A 129 -3.07 3.68 -3.76
C ASP A 129 -3.07 3.53 -2.22
N SER A 130 -2.11 4.15 -1.51
CA SER A 130 -1.92 3.94 -0.06
C SER A 130 -1.69 5.18 0.79
N LEU A 131 -1.54 6.38 0.19
CA LEU A 131 -1.15 7.58 0.95
C LEU A 131 -2.13 8.74 0.74
N ILE A 132 -2.68 9.25 1.84
CA ILE A 132 -3.48 10.48 1.91
C ILE A 132 -2.63 11.55 2.58
N VAL A 133 -2.37 12.65 1.89
CA VAL A 133 -1.70 13.83 2.44
C VAL A 133 -2.77 14.75 3.00
N LEU A 134 -2.62 15.12 4.26
CA LEU A 134 -3.55 15.99 4.97
C LEU A 134 -3.11 17.45 4.89
N THR A 135 -3.97 18.34 5.36
CA THR A 135 -3.61 19.74 5.56
C THR A 135 -2.66 19.90 6.75
N PRO A 136 -1.65 20.79 6.70
CA PRO A 136 -0.62 20.90 7.74
C PRO A 136 -1.14 21.13 9.16
N ARG A 137 -2.31 21.75 9.31
CA ARG A 137 -2.94 22.09 10.59
C ARG A 137 -3.93 21.05 11.10
N THR A 138 -3.87 19.84 10.57
CA THR A 138 -4.78 18.76 10.97
C THR A 138 -4.38 18.23 12.35
N ASP A 139 -5.30 18.28 13.31
CA ASP A 139 -5.13 17.62 14.60
C ASP A 139 -5.23 16.08 14.42
N LEU A 140 -4.08 15.43 14.26
CA LEU A 140 -3.99 13.99 14.04
C LEU A 140 -4.53 13.18 15.22
N GLN A 141 -4.37 13.68 16.46
CA GLN A 141 -4.87 12.97 17.64
C GLN A 141 -6.39 12.97 17.67
N ARG A 142 -7.02 14.10 17.33
CA ARG A 142 -8.47 14.19 17.18
C ARG A 142 -8.96 13.33 16.02
N LEU A 143 -8.30 13.37 14.87
CA LEU A 143 -8.67 12.54 13.72
C LEU A 143 -8.55 11.04 14.04
N ALA A 144 -7.49 10.64 14.76
CA ALA A 144 -7.30 9.28 15.25
C ALA A 144 -8.46 8.83 16.13
N LYS A 145 -8.91 9.68 17.06
CA LYS A 145 -10.05 9.38 17.94
C LYS A 145 -11.34 9.18 17.14
N GLU A 146 -11.58 9.97 16.11
CA GLU A 146 -12.76 9.81 15.23
C GLU A 146 -12.70 8.54 14.38
N LEU A 147 -11.53 8.18 13.86
CA LEU A 147 -11.33 6.91 13.16
C LEU A 147 -11.52 5.71 14.10
N ARG A 148 -11.07 5.82 15.36
CA ARG A 148 -11.30 4.77 16.38
C ARG A 148 -12.78 4.55 16.67
N LYS A 149 -13.58 5.63 16.77
CA LYS A 149 -15.05 5.52 16.90
C LYS A 149 -15.70 4.80 15.72
N SER A 150 -15.02 4.78 14.58
CA SER A 150 -15.48 4.15 13.34
C SER A 150 -14.99 2.71 13.17
N GLY A 151 -14.27 2.17 14.17
CA GLY A 151 -13.81 0.78 14.20
C GLY A 151 -12.39 0.54 13.68
N PHE A 152 -11.67 1.59 13.26
CA PHE A 152 -10.26 1.51 12.86
C PHE A 152 -9.32 1.57 14.06
N MET A 153 -8.10 1.06 13.90
CA MET A 153 -7.03 1.13 14.90
C MET A 153 -5.81 1.89 14.38
N PRO A 154 -5.93 3.22 14.16
CA PRO A 154 -4.84 3.98 13.62
C PRO A 154 -3.67 4.06 14.60
N ARG A 155 -2.48 3.72 14.09
CA ARG A 155 -1.20 4.00 14.74
C ARG A 155 -0.82 5.43 14.41
N VAL A 156 -0.47 6.21 15.43
CA VAL A 156 0.00 7.60 15.25
C VAL A 156 1.48 7.64 15.57
N ASP A 157 2.30 7.97 14.59
CA ASP A 157 3.74 8.16 14.80
C ASP A 157 3.98 9.36 15.74
N SER A 158 5.14 9.38 16.39
CA SER A 158 5.52 10.43 17.32
C SER A 158 5.59 11.81 16.64
N GLU A 159 5.37 12.88 17.42
CA GLU A 159 5.48 14.25 16.93
C GLU A 159 6.93 14.58 16.55
N SER A 160 7.30 14.27 15.31
CA SER A 160 8.56 14.66 14.69
C SER A 160 8.48 16.05 14.05
N VAL A 161 7.28 16.62 13.87
CA VAL A 161 7.08 17.90 13.20
C VAL A 161 6.30 18.88 14.07
N GLN A 162 6.89 20.05 14.31
CA GLN A 162 6.31 21.14 15.09
C GLN A 162 6.18 22.39 14.20
N GLU A 163 4.99 22.98 14.13
CA GLU A 163 4.81 24.32 13.54
C GLU A 163 5.44 25.35 14.49
N VAL A 164 6.23 26.25 13.94
CA VAL A 164 6.88 27.36 14.63
C VAL A 164 6.08 28.62 14.33
N ASP A 165 6.15 29.61 15.23
CA ASP A 165 5.65 30.95 14.93
C ASP A 165 6.18 31.41 13.56
N ASP A 166 5.29 32.00 12.75
CA ASP A 166 5.51 32.41 11.34
C ASP A 166 5.26 31.34 10.26
N GLY A 167 4.67 30.18 10.61
CA GLY A 167 4.22 29.18 9.63
C GLY A 167 5.33 28.28 9.05
N ALA A 168 6.52 28.34 9.65
CA ALA A 168 7.61 27.41 9.40
C ALA A 168 7.39 26.09 10.17
N PHE A 169 8.01 25.00 9.72
CA PHE A 169 7.94 23.70 10.37
C PHE A 169 9.35 23.26 10.81
N HIS A 170 9.51 22.94 12.09
CA HIS A 170 10.66 22.18 12.59
C HIS A 170 10.38 20.69 12.41
N VAL A 171 11.23 20.01 11.64
CA VAL A 171 11.18 18.56 11.46
C VAL A 171 12.39 17.96 12.17
N ARG A 172 12.15 16.97 13.03
CA ARG A 172 13.18 16.12 13.62
C ARG A 172 13.19 14.81 12.87
N LEU A 173 14.36 14.43 12.37
CA LEU A 173 14.57 13.16 11.70
C LEU A 173 15.58 12.35 12.50
N ALA A 174 15.37 11.04 12.60
CA ALA A 174 16.42 10.14 13.00
C ALA A 174 17.57 10.18 11.96
N PRO A 175 18.81 9.86 12.34
CA PRO A 175 19.94 9.86 11.40
C PRO A 175 19.69 8.98 10.16
N GLU A 176 19.05 7.83 10.35
CA GLU A 176 18.68 6.89 9.28
C GLU A 176 17.66 7.50 8.31
N GLU A 177 16.61 8.15 8.84
CA GLU A 177 15.59 8.84 8.03
C GLU A 177 16.19 9.98 7.21
N LEU A 178 17.13 10.74 7.79
CA LEU A 178 17.85 11.79 7.08
C LEU A 178 18.71 11.22 5.95
N LEU A 179 19.42 10.11 6.20
CA LEU A 179 20.23 9.42 5.18
C LEU A 179 19.39 8.93 4.01
N ASP A 180 18.26 8.29 4.30
CA ASP A 180 17.31 7.81 3.30
C ASP A 180 16.76 8.98 2.48
N LEU A 181 16.35 10.07 3.14
CA LEU A 181 15.84 11.27 2.48
C LEU A 181 16.89 11.89 1.55
N LEU A 182 18.13 12.06 2.01
CA LEU A 182 19.23 12.58 1.19
C LEU A 182 19.54 11.67 0.00
N GLY A 183 19.55 10.36 0.21
CA GLY A 183 19.75 9.37 -0.85
C GLY A 183 18.64 9.40 -1.91
N ILE A 184 17.39 9.52 -1.48
CA ILE A 184 16.23 9.69 -2.37
C ILE A 184 16.33 11.01 -3.14
N LEU A 185 16.61 12.13 -2.48
CA LEU A 185 16.71 13.45 -3.14
C LEU A 185 17.84 13.48 -4.19
N LYS A 186 18.99 12.85 -3.90
CA LYS A 186 20.08 12.67 -4.87
C LYS A 186 19.63 11.81 -6.05
N PHE A 187 18.96 10.68 -5.78
CA PHE A 187 18.40 9.82 -6.82
C PHE A 187 17.40 10.56 -7.72
N LEU A 188 16.49 11.34 -7.14
CA LEU A 188 15.51 12.12 -7.89
C LEU A 188 16.21 13.16 -8.77
N THR A 189 17.11 13.97 -8.21
CA THR A 189 17.87 14.97 -8.98
C THR A 189 18.59 14.32 -10.17
N GLN A 190 19.24 13.17 -9.97
CA GLN A 190 19.93 12.46 -11.06
C GLN A 190 18.97 11.93 -12.13
N ILE A 191 17.77 11.45 -11.77
CA ILE A 191 16.78 11.04 -12.78
C ILE A 191 16.25 12.25 -13.54
N GLU A 192 16.00 13.38 -12.87
CA GLU A 192 15.55 14.62 -13.55
C GLU A 192 16.58 15.04 -14.59
N GLU A 193 17.87 14.95 -14.27
CA GLU A 193 18.98 15.19 -15.20
C GLU A 193 19.04 14.15 -16.33
N ASP A 194 18.96 12.85 -16.02
CA ASP A 194 18.99 11.76 -17.01
C ASP A 194 17.77 11.81 -17.98
N MET A 195 16.65 12.39 -17.55
CA MET A 195 15.40 12.52 -18.34
C MET A 195 15.24 13.88 -19.01
N GLY A 196 15.89 14.92 -18.49
CA GLY A 196 15.67 16.31 -18.91
C GLY A 196 14.31 16.88 -18.51
N GLU A 197 13.63 16.30 -17.51
CA GLU A 197 12.29 16.69 -17.06
C GLU A 197 12.22 16.73 -15.53
N ALA A 198 11.66 17.82 -14.97
CA ALA A 198 11.48 17.98 -13.54
C ALA A 198 10.15 17.38 -13.06
N PHE A 199 10.20 16.26 -12.33
CA PHE A 199 9.02 15.58 -11.80
C PHE A 199 8.76 15.93 -10.32
N ALA A 200 9.78 16.40 -9.58
CA ALA A 200 9.66 16.82 -8.18
C ALA A 200 9.17 18.26 -8.03
N ARG A 201 8.53 18.83 -9.06
CA ARG A 201 8.09 20.24 -9.11
C ARG A 201 9.23 21.20 -8.74
N GLU A 202 10.44 20.87 -9.18
CA GLU A 202 11.67 21.63 -8.92
C GLU A 202 12.06 21.73 -7.43
N LYS A 203 11.48 20.90 -6.56
CA LYS A 203 11.75 20.93 -5.11
C LYS A 203 12.90 20.05 -4.66
N ALA A 204 13.26 19.03 -5.42
CA ALA A 204 14.26 18.05 -4.99
C ALA A 204 15.62 18.70 -4.70
N ARG A 205 16.13 19.50 -5.65
CA ARG A 205 17.43 20.16 -5.53
C ARG A 205 17.48 21.22 -4.42
N PRO A 206 16.52 22.17 -4.30
CA PRO A 206 16.49 23.10 -3.17
C PRO A 206 16.39 22.42 -1.80
N LEU A 207 15.63 21.32 -1.69
CA LEU A 207 15.56 20.56 -0.44
C LEU A 207 16.87 19.86 -0.13
N LEU A 208 17.53 19.27 -1.14
CA LEU A 208 18.82 18.61 -0.97
C LEU A 208 19.90 19.59 -0.48
N GLU A 209 19.90 20.82 -0.98
CA GLU A 209 20.82 21.89 -0.53
C GLU A 209 20.54 22.33 0.90
N ARG A 210 19.25 22.47 1.28
CA ARG A 210 18.85 22.88 2.64
C ARG A 210 19.06 21.81 3.71
N LEU A 211 19.00 20.54 3.32
CA LEU A 211 19.14 19.40 4.23
C LEU A 211 20.58 18.89 4.35
N GLN A 212 21.57 19.55 3.72
CA GLN A 212 22.96 19.17 3.88
C GLN A 212 23.34 19.25 5.37
N PRO A 213 23.85 18.16 5.96
CA PRO A 213 24.28 18.17 7.34
C PRO A 213 25.51 19.06 7.51
N ASP A 214 25.74 19.51 8.74
CA ASP A 214 26.92 20.29 9.09
C ASP A 214 28.20 19.54 8.65
N PRO A 215 29.08 20.16 7.84
CA PRO A 215 30.31 19.52 7.36
C PRO A 215 31.26 19.10 8.49
N THR A 216 31.07 19.61 9.70
CA THR A 216 31.84 19.22 10.90
C THR A 216 31.30 17.98 11.61
N SER A 217 30.17 17.43 11.14
CA SER A 217 29.59 16.20 11.67
C SER A 217 30.57 15.02 11.56
N ARG A 218 30.69 14.25 12.64
CA ARG A 218 31.52 13.02 12.68
C ARG A 218 31.01 11.92 11.75
N ILE A 219 29.74 11.96 11.36
CA ILE A 219 29.14 10.99 10.43
C ILE A 219 29.20 11.58 9.01
N ASN A 220 29.79 10.83 8.07
CA ASN A 220 29.85 11.19 6.66
C ASN A 220 28.53 10.90 5.95
N TYR A 221 27.50 11.70 6.22
CA TYR A 221 26.16 11.53 5.64
C TYR A 221 26.16 11.54 4.10
N SER A 222 27.09 12.27 3.48
CA SER A 222 27.18 12.39 2.03
C SER A 222 27.48 11.05 1.36
N GLU A 223 28.46 10.29 1.86
CA GLU A 223 28.88 9.02 1.28
C GLU A 223 27.83 7.91 1.41
N TYR A 224 27.15 7.86 2.56
CA TYR A 224 26.05 6.92 2.78
C TYR A 224 24.85 7.24 1.87
N ALA A 225 24.43 8.51 1.81
CA ALA A 225 23.36 8.95 0.91
C ALA A 225 23.71 8.65 -0.57
N GLU A 226 24.96 8.83 -0.97
CA GLU A 226 25.46 8.50 -2.31
C GLU A 226 25.33 7.00 -2.62
N THR A 227 25.56 6.15 -1.62
CA THR A 227 25.45 4.69 -1.75
C THR A 227 23.99 4.27 -1.94
N ILE A 228 23.07 4.84 -1.15
CA ILE A 228 21.62 4.65 -1.29
C ILE A 228 21.18 5.09 -2.70
N ALA A 229 21.55 6.30 -3.12
CA ALA A 229 21.22 6.85 -4.42
C ALA A 229 21.73 5.95 -5.57
N ARG A 230 22.99 5.51 -5.52
CA ARG A 230 23.57 4.56 -6.50
C ARG A 230 22.79 3.25 -6.56
N SER A 231 22.36 2.72 -5.42
CA SER A 231 21.58 1.48 -5.38
C SER A 231 20.22 1.64 -6.06
N LEU A 232 19.52 2.76 -5.83
CA LEU A 232 18.24 3.08 -6.44
C LEU A 232 18.38 3.34 -7.94
N LEU A 233 19.40 4.10 -8.36
CA LEU A 233 19.73 4.35 -9.76
C LEU A 233 19.99 3.07 -10.52
N ARG A 234 20.74 2.12 -9.93
CA ARG A 234 21.00 0.82 -10.56
C ARG A 234 19.72 0.04 -10.80
N ARG A 235 18.82 -0.03 -9.81
CA ARG A 235 17.51 -0.69 -9.94
C ARG A 235 16.66 -0.01 -11.03
N TYR A 236 16.57 1.32 -11.01
CA TYR A 236 15.84 2.10 -12.01
C TYR A 236 16.37 1.85 -13.43
N ARG A 237 17.68 1.99 -13.64
CA ARG A 237 18.32 1.76 -14.95
C ARG A 237 18.10 0.35 -15.47
N THR A 238 18.13 -0.65 -14.57
CA THR A 238 17.89 -2.05 -14.94
C THR A 238 16.44 -2.26 -15.39
N ALA A 239 15.46 -1.74 -14.65
CA ALA A 239 14.05 -1.81 -14.99
C ALA A 239 13.74 -1.05 -16.30
N ARG A 240 14.30 0.15 -16.46
CA ARG A 240 14.15 0.97 -17.67
C ARG A 240 14.77 0.30 -18.89
N LYS A 241 15.99 -0.25 -18.77
CA LYS A 241 16.63 -1.00 -19.85
C LYS A 241 15.76 -2.16 -20.30
N LYS A 242 15.22 -2.94 -19.36
CA LYS A 242 14.31 -4.05 -19.69
C LYS A 242 13.08 -3.57 -20.47
N GLN A 243 12.44 -2.48 -20.04
CA GLN A 243 11.30 -1.91 -20.78
C GLN A 243 11.68 -1.46 -22.20
N ILE A 244 12.86 -0.83 -22.36
CA ILE A 244 13.37 -0.42 -23.67
C ILE A 244 13.66 -1.64 -24.55
N ASP A 245 14.33 -2.66 -24.02
CA ASP A 245 14.65 -3.89 -24.75
C ASP A 245 13.37 -4.62 -25.19
N ASP A 246 12.36 -4.69 -24.30
CA ASP A 246 11.04 -5.27 -24.61
C ASP A 246 10.33 -4.48 -25.72
N ALA A 247 10.33 -3.14 -25.66
CA ALA A 247 9.72 -2.28 -26.67
C ALA A 247 10.48 -2.36 -28.01
N ALA A 248 11.81 -2.29 -27.99
CA ALA A 248 12.66 -2.41 -29.17
C ALA A 248 12.51 -3.78 -29.83
N GLY A 249 12.35 -4.85 -29.04
CA GLY A 249 12.03 -6.19 -29.54
C GLY A 249 10.74 -6.20 -30.35
N ARG A 250 9.67 -5.58 -29.82
CA ARG A 250 8.38 -5.44 -30.53
C ARG A 250 8.52 -4.68 -31.84
N TYR A 251 9.16 -3.51 -31.83
CA TYR A 251 9.35 -2.70 -33.04
C TYR A 251 10.24 -3.40 -34.08
N LYS A 252 11.29 -4.11 -33.65
CA LYS A 252 12.14 -4.87 -34.56
C LYS A 252 11.36 -6.00 -35.23
N SER A 253 10.50 -6.70 -34.50
CA SER A 253 9.60 -7.70 -35.07
C SER A 253 8.60 -7.07 -36.05
N GLN A 254 8.03 -5.91 -35.74
CA GLN A 254 7.15 -5.17 -36.65
C GLN A 254 7.86 -4.75 -37.94
N LEU A 255 9.05 -4.16 -37.83
CA LEU A 255 9.85 -3.75 -39.00
C LEU A 255 10.27 -4.94 -39.86
N ALA A 256 10.66 -6.07 -39.24
CA ALA A 256 10.98 -7.28 -39.98
C ALA A 256 9.76 -7.80 -40.76
N ARG A 257 8.56 -7.78 -40.17
CA ARG A 257 7.31 -8.11 -40.86
C ARG A 257 7.05 -7.17 -42.04
N LEU A 258 7.21 -5.86 -41.85
CA LEU A 258 7.00 -4.86 -42.90
C LEU A 258 8.01 -4.99 -44.07
N LEU A 259 9.29 -5.22 -43.76
CA LEU A 259 10.33 -5.38 -44.77
C LEU A 259 10.18 -6.69 -45.57
N THR A 260 9.71 -7.76 -44.91
CA THR A 260 9.36 -9.02 -45.61
C THR A 260 8.10 -8.86 -46.47
N SER A 261 7.29 -7.83 -46.20
CA SER A 261 6.08 -7.46 -46.95
C SER A 261 6.34 -6.45 -48.08
N GLY A 262 7.61 -6.17 -48.41
CA GLY A 262 8.07 -5.21 -49.43
C GLY A 262 7.88 -5.62 -50.89
N GLY A 263 6.81 -6.34 -51.22
CA GLY A 263 6.41 -6.64 -52.59
C GLY A 263 4.90 -6.77 -52.66
N SER A 264 4.27 -5.97 -53.52
CA SER A 264 2.85 -5.92 -53.86
C SER A 264 2.01 -7.13 -53.42
N VAL A 265 1.22 -7.00 -52.35
CA VAL A 265 0.14 -7.93 -52.05
C VAL A 265 -1.09 -7.13 -51.63
N ILE A 266 -2.05 -7.05 -52.54
CA ILE A 266 -3.46 -6.90 -52.20
C ILE A 266 -3.77 -8.00 -51.19
N ASP A 267 -4.02 -7.61 -49.95
CA ASP A 267 -4.79 -8.35 -48.93
C ASP A 267 -4.69 -9.88 -48.99
N GLN A 268 -3.57 -10.44 -48.51
CA GLN A 268 -3.46 -11.86 -48.15
C GLN A 268 -3.12 -12.04 -46.67
N ARG A 269 -3.66 -11.19 -45.79
CA ARG A 269 -3.79 -11.60 -44.40
C ARG A 269 -4.74 -12.79 -44.41
N PRO A 270 -4.38 -13.97 -43.90
CA PRO A 270 -5.33 -15.07 -43.83
C PRO A 270 -6.56 -14.55 -43.07
N PRO A 271 -7.76 -14.57 -43.69
CA PRO A 271 -8.96 -14.07 -43.03
C PRO A 271 -9.14 -14.86 -41.73
N PHE A 272 -9.60 -14.18 -40.67
CA PHE A 272 -9.85 -14.86 -39.41
C PHE A 272 -10.79 -16.05 -39.62
N GLU A 273 -10.27 -17.27 -39.43
CA GLU A 273 -11.03 -18.51 -39.51
C GLU A 273 -11.75 -18.75 -38.16
N GLY A 274 -12.93 -18.16 -38.04
CA GLY A 274 -13.77 -18.31 -36.85
C GLY A 274 -15.02 -17.43 -36.90
N PRO A 275 -15.96 -17.59 -35.95
CA PRO A 275 -17.14 -16.77 -35.91
C PRO A 275 -16.76 -15.32 -35.57
N ASN A 276 -17.08 -14.39 -36.46
CA ASN A 276 -16.99 -12.95 -36.21
C ASN A 276 -18.37 -12.32 -36.46
N PRO A 277 -19.11 -11.88 -35.43
CA PRO A 277 -18.69 -11.73 -34.04
C PRO A 277 -18.72 -13.05 -33.24
N ALA A 278 -17.66 -13.29 -32.46
CA ALA A 278 -17.52 -14.43 -31.55
C ALA A 278 -18.35 -14.23 -30.28
N ALA A 279 -19.01 -15.28 -29.79
CA ALA A 279 -19.82 -15.24 -28.55
C ALA A 279 -19.46 -16.34 -27.54
N GLN A 280 -18.89 -17.47 -27.99
CA GLN A 280 -18.37 -18.50 -27.11
C GLN A 280 -16.98 -18.10 -26.59
N VAL A 281 -16.64 -18.50 -25.37
CA VAL A 281 -15.39 -18.10 -24.72
C VAL A 281 -14.16 -18.57 -25.51
N GLU A 282 -14.22 -19.77 -26.09
CA GLU A 282 -13.14 -20.33 -26.92
C GLU A 282 -12.97 -19.58 -28.25
N ASP A 283 -14.08 -19.14 -28.85
CA ASP A 283 -14.06 -18.37 -30.09
C ASP A 283 -13.60 -16.93 -29.85
N VAL A 284 -14.02 -16.32 -28.74
CA VAL A 284 -13.54 -15.00 -28.30
C VAL A 284 -12.04 -15.04 -28.05
N ARG A 285 -11.54 -16.12 -27.42
CA ARG A 285 -10.11 -16.32 -27.22
C ARG A 285 -9.37 -16.36 -28.55
N ARG A 286 -9.80 -17.20 -29.49
CA ARG A 286 -9.21 -17.31 -30.83
C ARG A 286 -9.26 -15.99 -31.61
N LEU A 287 -10.37 -15.26 -31.53
CA LEU A 287 -10.53 -13.95 -32.16
C LEU A 287 -9.57 -12.92 -31.57
N ILE A 288 -9.38 -12.91 -30.26
CA ILE A 288 -8.46 -11.98 -29.59
C ILE A 288 -7.00 -12.39 -29.82
N GLU A 289 -6.67 -13.67 -29.85
CA GLU A 289 -5.34 -14.16 -30.24
C GLU A 289 -5.01 -13.73 -31.67
N TYR A 290 -5.94 -13.92 -32.60
CA TYR A 290 -5.80 -13.41 -33.96
C TYR A 290 -5.64 -11.88 -33.98
N ALA A 291 -6.43 -11.15 -33.19
CA ALA A 291 -6.34 -9.69 -33.12
C ALA A 291 -5.01 -9.20 -32.53
N ILE A 292 -4.43 -9.92 -31.56
CA ILE A 292 -3.09 -9.65 -31.01
C ILE A 292 -2.03 -9.90 -32.10
N ASP A 293 -2.12 -11.03 -32.80
CA ASP A 293 -1.14 -11.42 -33.82
C ASP A 293 -1.14 -10.44 -35.01
N ASN A 294 -2.32 -9.91 -35.35
CA ASN A 294 -2.58 -9.03 -36.48
C ASN A 294 -2.80 -7.56 -36.11
N GLU A 295 -2.55 -7.17 -34.86
CA GLU A 295 -2.70 -5.79 -34.35
C GLU A 295 -4.04 -5.13 -34.73
N SER A 296 -5.11 -5.93 -34.69
CA SER A 296 -6.45 -5.50 -35.10
C SER A 296 -7.27 -5.05 -33.91
N ARG A 297 -8.12 -4.05 -34.11
CA ARG A 297 -9.03 -3.56 -33.07
C ARG A 297 -10.19 -4.55 -32.88
N VAL A 298 -10.66 -4.67 -31.64
CA VAL A 298 -11.78 -5.54 -31.31
C VAL A 298 -12.83 -4.75 -30.55
N GLU A 299 -14.07 -4.77 -31.03
CA GLU A 299 -15.22 -4.30 -30.26
C GLU A 299 -15.69 -5.43 -29.34
N ILE A 300 -15.69 -5.22 -28.03
CA ILE A 300 -16.15 -6.19 -27.04
C ILE A 300 -17.43 -5.72 -26.34
N ALA A 301 -18.37 -6.64 -26.11
CA ALA A 301 -19.48 -6.46 -25.20
C ALA A 301 -19.14 -7.10 -23.85
N TYR A 302 -18.71 -6.27 -22.90
CA TYR A 302 -18.20 -6.71 -21.59
C TYR A 302 -19.26 -6.55 -20.49
N ARG A 303 -19.48 -7.59 -19.69
CA ARG A 303 -20.38 -7.50 -18.53
C ARG A 303 -19.63 -7.08 -17.27
N HIS A 304 -19.84 -5.85 -16.80
CA HIS A 304 -19.28 -5.38 -15.53
C HIS A 304 -19.97 -6.07 -14.32
N LEU A 305 -19.35 -6.05 -13.14
CA LEU A 305 -19.88 -6.71 -11.92
C LEU A 305 -20.90 -5.80 -11.21
N LYS A 306 -20.65 -4.49 -11.29
CA LYS A 306 -21.47 -3.43 -10.68
C LYS A 306 -22.31 -2.65 -11.69
N ASN A 307 -21.91 -2.64 -12.97
CA ASN A 307 -22.57 -1.88 -14.03
C ASN A 307 -23.09 -2.85 -15.10
N GLY A 308 -24.08 -2.42 -15.89
CA GLY A 308 -24.66 -3.18 -16.99
C GLY A 308 -23.64 -3.55 -18.09
N PRO A 309 -24.09 -4.16 -19.20
CA PRO A 309 -23.23 -4.45 -20.33
C PRO A 309 -22.66 -3.15 -20.92
N ILE A 310 -21.33 -3.10 -21.09
CA ILE A 310 -20.61 -1.99 -21.70
C ILE A 310 -20.03 -2.49 -23.03
N ARG A 311 -20.14 -1.69 -24.08
CA ARG A 311 -19.35 -1.89 -25.30
C ARG A 311 -18.06 -1.10 -25.16
N ASP A 312 -16.95 -1.73 -25.54
CA ASP A 312 -15.61 -1.14 -25.44
C ASP A 312 -14.84 -1.49 -26.71
N THR A 313 -14.15 -0.52 -27.31
CA THR A 313 -13.22 -0.77 -28.40
C THR A 313 -11.83 -0.91 -27.81
N ILE A 314 -11.24 -2.09 -27.99
CA ILE A 314 -9.96 -2.44 -27.38
C ILE A 314 -8.90 -2.77 -28.42
N GLU A 315 -7.67 -2.43 -28.09
CA GLU A 315 -6.44 -2.83 -28.78
C GLU A 315 -5.74 -3.90 -27.91
N PRO A 316 -5.99 -5.19 -28.16
CA PRO A 316 -5.49 -6.27 -27.30
C PRO A 316 -3.98 -6.44 -27.46
N GLU A 317 -3.27 -6.50 -26.33
CA GLU A 317 -1.81 -6.64 -26.30
C GLU A 317 -1.35 -8.06 -25.91
N SER A 318 -2.05 -8.69 -24.98
CA SER A 318 -1.72 -10.05 -24.55
C SER A 318 -2.89 -10.74 -23.85
N ILE A 319 -2.88 -12.08 -23.90
CA ILE A 319 -3.71 -12.92 -23.04
C ILE A 319 -2.80 -13.57 -22.00
N ARG A 320 -3.11 -13.40 -20.72
CA ARG A 320 -2.44 -14.12 -19.63
C ARG A 320 -3.48 -14.75 -18.72
N ARG A 321 -3.33 -16.06 -18.49
CA ARG A 321 -4.32 -16.89 -17.78
C ARG A 321 -5.69 -16.81 -18.49
N GLU A 322 -6.64 -16.10 -17.90
CA GLU A 322 -8.02 -15.94 -18.36
C GLU A 322 -8.41 -14.45 -18.51
N LYS A 323 -7.42 -13.58 -18.68
CA LYS A 323 -7.59 -12.14 -18.86
C LYS A 323 -6.90 -11.66 -20.13
N VAL A 324 -7.59 -10.77 -20.83
CA VAL A 324 -7.09 -9.99 -21.96
C VAL A 324 -6.60 -8.66 -21.40
N TYR A 325 -5.33 -8.35 -21.65
CA TYR A 325 -4.74 -7.06 -21.37
C TYR A 325 -4.74 -6.26 -22.67
N ALA A 326 -5.36 -5.09 -22.65
CA ALA A 326 -5.58 -4.28 -23.83
C ALA A 326 -5.57 -2.79 -23.49
N PHE A 327 -5.24 -1.94 -24.45
CA PHE A 327 -5.58 -0.52 -24.36
C PHE A 327 -7.07 -0.35 -24.68
N SER A 328 -7.82 0.33 -23.80
CA SER A 328 -9.23 0.62 -24.00
C SER A 328 -9.36 2.05 -24.51
N ASN A 329 -9.97 2.21 -25.68
CA ASN A 329 -10.17 3.52 -26.28
C ASN A 329 -11.24 4.32 -25.53
N ASP A 330 -12.26 3.65 -24.99
CA ASP A 330 -13.34 4.32 -24.25
C ASP A 330 -12.89 4.78 -22.85
N ARG A 331 -11.84 4.18 -22.30
CA ARG A 331 -11.26 4.54 -20.99
C ARG A 331 -9.95 5.31 -21.10
N ASP A 332 -9.46 5.52 -22.32
CA ASP A 332 -8.19 6.17 -22.63
C ASP A 332 -7.02 5.64 -21.78
N GLY A 333 -6.87 4.30 -21.75
CA GLY A 333 -5.83 3.70 -20.93
C GLY A 333 -5.81 2.16 -20.90
N PRO A 334 -4.78 1.57 -20.28
CA PRO A 334 -4.62 0.13 -20.17
C PRO A 334 -5.70 -0.48 -19.26
N ALA A 335 -6.34 -1.54 -19.73
CA ALA A 335 -7.40 -2.24 -19.02
C ALA A 335 -7.25 -3.76 -19.14
N ALA A 336 -7.82 -4.48 -18.16
CA ALA A 336 -7.85 -5.93 -18.16
C ALA A 336 -9.29 -6.45 -18.18
N PHE A 337 -9.58 -7.33 -19.13
CA PHE A 337 -10.92 -7.89 -19.35
C PHE A 337 -10.87 -9.40 -19.12
N ALA A 338 -11.74 -9.92 -18.23
CA ALA A 338 -11.84 -11.36 -18.03
C ALA A 338 -12.56 -12.03 -19.22
N LEU A 339 -11.95 -13.03 -19.84
CA LEU A 339 -12.48 -13.72 -21.04
C LEU A 339 -13.92 -14.20 -20.84
N LYS A 340 -14.21 -14.84 -19.70
CA LYS A 340 -15.55 -15.34 -19.32
C LYS A 340 -16.64 -14.26 -19.23
N ARG A 341 -16.25 -12.99 -19.20
CA ARG A 341 -17.17 -11.84 -19.06
C ARG A 341 -17.32 -11.05 -20.36
N ILE A 342 -16.55 -11.39 -21.39
CA ILE A 342 -16.77 -10.92 -22.76
C ILE A 342 -17.89 -11.77 -23.35
N ARG A 343 -19.06 -11.16 -23.57
CA ARG A 343 -20.24 -11.84 -24.11
C ARG A 343 -20.24 -11.91 -25.63
N LYS A 344 -19.58 -10.94 -26.26
CA LYS A 344 -19.45 -10.83 -27.70
C LYS A 344 -18.15 -10.09 -28.02
N ALA A 345 -17.41 -10.55 -29.01
CA ALA A 345 -16.24 -9.87 -29.54
C ALA A 345 -16.37 -9.80 -31.06
N LYS A 346 -16.12 -8.63 -31.64
CA LYS A 346 -16.18 -8.40 -33.08
C LYS A 346 -14.84 -7.83 -33.54
N LEU A 347 -14.20 -8.49 -34.48
CA LEU A 347 -12.99 -7.98 -35.10
C LEU A 347 -13.37 -6.79 -36.00
N LEU A 348 -12.69 -5.66 -35.82
CA LEU A 348 -12.81 -4.48 -36.67
C LEU A 348 -11.67 -4.56 -37.69
N VAL A 349 -12.03 -4.73 -38.97
CA VAL A 349 -11.10 -4.81 -40.11
C VAL A 349 -10.71 -3.42 -40.56
#